data_AF-A0AAE9DFJ7-F1
#
_entry.id   AF-A0AAE9DFJ7-F1
#
_cell.length_a   1.000
_cell.length_b   1.000
_cell.length_c   1.000
_cell.angle_alpha   90.00
_cell.angle_beta   90.00
_cell.angle_gamma   90.00
#
_symmetry.space_group_name_H-M   'P 1'
#
loop_
_entity.id
_entity.type
_entity.pdbx_description
1 polymer ?
#
loop_
_entity_poly.entity_id
_entity_poly.type
_entity_poly.pdbx_seq_one_letter_code
_entity_poly.pdbx_strand_id
1 'polypeptide(L)'
;MEGGGVDRFPLLRLPENVKMLTVKHMDLLDAFQFSFLSKRTLHLFQQRIWKTTSLIVQVSTSISLMGQCWDGTASFIYQIKFREYDDRKHFLDSKNLNPTCQVTGYHALLDVRPYFQIRRHGYGFQDYLNHFLILSETPKIERLVFKEEVQNLERFRSIMPTIRELEVCDQFPDNSIQDLLRLFVPEILQIHREYANIENHLVNNLDNIFESIFKTLDQRSQPET
;
A
#
# COMPACT_ATOMS: atom_id res chain seq x y z
N MET A 1 -12.70 -24.00 -33.11
CA MET A 1 -11.40 -23.37 -33.43
C MET A 1 -11.66 -21.88 -33.49
N GLU A 2 -11.07 -21.10 -32.59
CA GLU A 2 -10.95 -19.65 -32.74
C GLU A 2 -9.90 -19.14 -31.75
N GLY A 3 -8.81 -18.59 -32.29
CA GLY A 3 -8.05 -17.53 -31.63
C GLY A 3 -6.93 -17.89 -30.66
N GLY A 4 -6.16 -18.96 -30.89
CA GLY A 4 -4.88 -19.24 -30.21
C GLY A 4 -3.75 -18.24 -30.53
N GLY A 5 -4.04 -16.94 -30.50
CA GLY A 5 -3.06 -15.87 -30.62
C GLY A 5 -2.37 -15.67 -29.29
N VAL A 6 -1.34 -16.46 -29.00
CA VAL A 6 -0.40 -16.06 -27.95
C VAL A 6 0.32 -14.83 -28.49
N ASP A 7 -0.16 -13.63 -28.12
CA ASP A 7 0.60 -12.38 -28.20
C ASP A 7 1.84 -12.53 -27.31
N ARG A 8 2.80 -13.32 -27.80
CA ARG A 8 4.08 -13.54 -27.15
C ARG A 8 4.85 -12.26 -27.34
N PHE A 9 4.88 -11.43 -26.29
CA PHE A 9 5.73 -10.26 -26.13
C PHE A 9 7.01 -10.40 -26.97
N PRO A 10 7.17 -9.61 -28.06
CA PRO A 10 8.19 -9.88 -29.09
C PRO A 10 9.61 -10.00 -28.56
N LEU A 11 9.93 -9.26 -27.49
CA LEU A 11 11.21 -9.33 -26.80
C LEU A 11 11.59 -10.76 -26.41
N LEU A 12 10.64 -11.61 -26.02
CA LEU A 12 10.91 -12.99 -25.60
C LEU A 12 11.39 -13.90 -26.73
N ARG A 13 11.27 -13.48 -27.99
CA ARG A 13 11.68 -14.24 -29.19
C ARG A 13 13.09 -13.89 -29.65
N LEU A 14 13.68 -12.80 -29.15
CA LEU A 14 15.00 -12.36 -29.56
C LEU A 14 16.10 -13.28 -29.01
N PRO A 15 17.28 -13.34 -29.67
CA PRO A 15 18.47 -13.99 -29.12
C PRO A 15 18.84 -13.44 -27.73
N GLU A 16 19.44 -14.27 -26.88
CA GLU A 16 19.70 -13.91 -25.46
C GLU A 16 20.48 -12.61 -25.29
N ASN A 17 21.57 -12.45 -26.04
CA ASN A 17 22.38 -11.24 -26.04
C ASN A 17 21.57 -9.98 -26.42
N VAL A 18 20.67 -10.08 -27.39
CA VAL A 18 19.83 -8.96 -27.83
C VAL A 18 18.75 -8.64 -26.79
N LYS A 19 18.15 -9.67 -26.17
CA LYS A 19 17.19 -9.50 -25.07
C LYS A 19 17.82 -8.76 -23.91
N MET A 20 18.98 -9.21 -23.46
CA MET A 20 19.68 -8.62 -22.32
C MET A 20 20.10 -7.18 -22.60
N LEU A 21 20.57 -6.89 -23.81
CA LEU A 21 20.88 -5.53 -24.23
C LEU A 21 19.62 -4.64 -24.22
N THR A 22 18.50 -5.15 -24.73
CA THR A 22 17.24 -4.41 -24.75
C THR A 22 16.73 -4.14 -23.33
N VAL A 23 16.73 -5.14 -22.45
CA VAL A 23 16.32 -5.01 -21.04
C VAL A 23 17.18 -4.00 -20.30
N LYS A 24 18.50 -4.00 -20.55
CA LYS A 24 19.45 -3.06 -19.95
C LYS A 24 19.19 -1.60 -20.33
N HIS A 25 18.75 -1.36 -21.56
CA HIS A 25 18.54 0.00 -22.08
C HIS A 25 17.08 0.46 -22.08
N MET A 26 16.15 -0.40 -21.67
CA MET A 26 14.74 -0.07 -21.55
C MET A 26 14.53 0.95 -20.42
N ASP A 27 13.58 1.86 -20.59
CA ASP A 27 13.19 2.77 -19.52
C ASP A 27 12.75 1.98 -18.27
N LEU A 28 12.99 2.55 -17.09
CA LEU A 28 12.69 1.87 -15.82
C LEU A 28 11.18 1.61 -15.66
N LEU A 29 10.34 2.57 -16.07
CA LEU A 29 8.89 2.45 -16.02
C LEU A 29 8.38 1.40 -17.00
N ASP A 30 8.89 1.40 -18.23
CA ASP A 30 8.52 0.41 -19.24
C ASP A 30 8.88 -1.01 -18.78
N ALA A 31 10.10 -1.19 -18.27
CA ALA A 31 10.54 -2.48 -17.74
C ALA A 31 9.66 -2.93 -16.57
N PHE A 32 9.26 -2.00 -15.69
CA PHE A 32 8.36 -2.27 -14.59
C PHE A 32 6.98 -2.71 -15.10
N GLN A 33 6.40 -2.00 -16.07
CA GLN A 33 5.12 -2.35 -16.67
C GLN A 33 5.18 -3.72 -17.37
N PHE A 34 6.21 -3.99 -18.16
CA PHE A 34 6.34 -5.25 -18.90
C PHE A 34 6.63 -6.45 -18.02
N SER A 35 7.17 -6.24 -16.81
CA SER A 35 7.33 -7.32 -15.83
C SER A 35 6.00 -8.04 -15.57
N PHE A 36 4.87 -7.33 -15.59
CA PHE A 36 3.54 -7.88 -15.33
C PHE A 36 2.92 -8.70 -16.47
N LEU A 37 3.52 -8.72 -17.66
CA LEU A 37 2.93 -9.44 -18.80
C LEU A 37 2.90 -10.97 -18.59
N SER A 38 3.91 -11.56 -17.95
CA SER A 38 4.00 -13.01 -17.74
C SER A 38 5.06 -13.37 -16.69
N LYS A 39 5.08 -14.64 -16.24
CA LYS A 39 6.19 -15.15 -15.39
C LYS A 39 7.55 -15.04 -16.10
N ARG A 40 7.56 -15.20 -17.44
CA ARG A 40 8.77 -15.15 -18.24
C ARG A 40 9.31 -13.74 -18.40
N THR A 41 8.44 -12.73 -18.54
CA THR A 41 8.87 -11.33 -18.56
C THR A 41 9.33 -10.88 -17.17
N LEU A 42 8.63 -11.27 -16.11
CA LEU A 42 9.10 -11.07 -14.73
C LEU A 42 10.54 -11.61 -14.56
N HIS A 43 10.79 -12.87 -14.93
CA HIS A 43 12.14 -13.44 -14.80
C HIS A 43 13.19 -12.74 -15.68
N LEU A 44 12.82 -12.32 -16.88
CA LEU A 44 13.71 -11.54 -17.74
C LEU A 44 14.08 -10.19 -17.11
N PHE A 45 13.10 -9.48 -16.55
CA PHE A 45 13.32 -8.17 -15.96
C PHE A 45 13.98 -8.25 -14.59
N GLN A 46 13.84 -9.33 -13.81
CA GLN A 46 14.63 -9.56 -12.59
C GLN A 46 16.14 -9.47 -12.80
N GLN A 47 16.64 -9.80 -14.00
CA GLN A 47 18.07 -9.78 -14.30
C GLN A 47 18.64 -8.37 -14.47
N ARG A 48 17.78 -7.33 -14.50
CA ARG A 48 18.21 -5.94 -14.44
C ARG A 48 18.56 -5.58 -13.00
N ILE A 49 19.51 -4.67 -12.82
CA ILE A 49 19.83 -4.14 -11.48
C ILE A 49 18.71 -3.18 -11.07
N TRP A 50 17.82 -3.64 -10.18
CA TRP A 50 16.82 -2.79 -9.50
C TRP A 50 17.32 -2.54 -8.09
N LYS A 51 17.63 -1.30 -7.76
CA LYS A 51 17.77 -0.92 -6.36
C LYS A 51 16.39 -0.48 -5.89
N THR A 52 15.67 -1.41 -5.29
CA THR A 52 14.42 -1.11 -4.60
C THR A 52 14.74 -0.83 -3.14
N THR A 53 14.26 0.29 -2.61
CA THR A 53 14.66 0.77 -1.28
C THR A 53 13.69 0.34 -0.18
N SER A 54 12.41 0.12 -0.49
CA SER A 54 11.41 -0.37 0.47
C SER A 54 10.08 -0.74 -0.20
N LEU A 55 9.40 -1.76 0.35
CA LEU A 55 8.02 -2.09 0.03
C LEU A 55 7.14 -1.77 1.25
N ILE A 56 6.15 -0.91 1.04
CA ILE A 56 5.16 -0.52 2.02
C ILE A 56 3.80 -1.09 1.61
N VAL A 57 3.12 -1.73 2.55
CA VAL A 57 1.72 -2.16 2.39
C VAL A 57 0.86 -1.27 3.28
N GLN A 58 -0.13 -0.59 2.70
CA GLN A 58 -1.06 0.24 3.46
C GLN A 58 -2.49 -0.30 3.33
N VAL A 59 -3.17 -0.44 4.47
CA VAL A 59 -4.58 -0.81 4.60
C VAL A 59 -5.37 0.43 5.04
N SER A 60 -6.42 0.75 4.29
CA SER A 60 -7.38 1.85 4.48
C SER A 60 -8.71 1.43 3.82
N THR A 61 -9.52 2.37 3.32
CA THR A 61 -10.53 2.18 2.23
C THR A 61 -9.99 1.59 0.90
N SER A 62 -8.87 0.87 0.96
CA SER A 62 -8.26 0.07 -0.09
C SER A 62 -6.97 -0.49 0.48
N ILE A 63 -6.50 -1.58 -0.13
CA ILE A 63 -5.11 -2.00 0.05
C ILE A 63 -4.25 -1.32 -1.02
N SER A 64 -3.11 -0.78 -0.62
CA SER A 64 -2.11 -0.21 -1.53
C SER A 64 -0.73 -0.84 -1.31
N LEU A 65 -0.02 -1.10 -2.40
CA LEU A 65 1.40 -1.44 -2.42
C LEU A 65 2.17 -0.22 -2.90
N MET A 66 3.15 0.22 -2.13
CA MET A 66 3.95 1.41 -2.42
C MET A 66 5.43 1.09 -2.32
N GLY A 67 6.22 1.71 -3.17
CA GLY A 67 7.66 1.57 -3.11
C GLY A 67 8.37 2.51 -4.07
N GLN A 68 9.69 2.44 -4.05
CA GLN A 68 10.55 3.25 -4.90
C GLN A 68 11.49 2.34 -5.69
N CYS A 69 11.60 2.60 -6.98
CA CYS A 69 12.56 1.93 -7.85
C CYS A 69 13.66 2.92 -8.25
N TRP A 70 14.91 2.45 -8.27
CA TRP A 70 16.07 3.19 -8.76
C TRP A 70 16.99 2.26 -9.55
N ASP A 71 17.54 2.72 -10.67
CA ASP A 71 18.46 1.94 -11.51
C ASP A 71 19.89 2.51 -11.58
N GLY A 72 20.20 3.49 -10.73
CA GLY A 72 21.46 4.24 -10.78
C GLY A 72 21.31 5.61 -11.42
N THR A 73 20.36 5.78 -12.34
CA THR A 73 20.23 6.99 -13.16
C THR A 73 18.89 7.69 -12.94
N ALA A 74 17.80 6.92 -12.87
CA ALA A 74 16.45 7.41 -12.69
C ALA A 74 15.78 6.75 -11.49
N SER A 75 14.89 7.47 -10.82
CA SER A 75 14.02 6.89 -9.79
C SER A 75 12.57 7.31 -9.96
N PHE A 76 11.68 6.42 -9.54
CA PHE A 76 10.27 6.72 -9.42
C PHE A 76 9.68 6.07 -8.17
N ILE A 77 8.63 6.69 -7.65
CA ILE A 77 7.75 6.09 -6.66
C ILE A 77 6.55 5.49 -7.39
N TYR A 78 6.14 4.31 -7.00
CA TYR A 78 4.89 3.70 -7.47
C TYR A 78 3.92 3.53 -6.31
N GLN A 79 2.63 3.64 -6.63
CA GLN A 79 1.53 3.26 -5.79
C GLN A 79 0.56 2.41 -6.59
N ILE A 80 0.31 1.20 -6.12
CA ILE A 80 -0.63 0.27 -6.72
C ILE A 80 -1.80 0.10 -5.77
N LYS A 81 -2.96 0.59 -6.21
CA LYS A 81 -4.18 0.62 -5.42
C LYS A 81 -5.13 -0.49 -5.88
N PHE A 82 -5.59 -1.29 -4.91
CA PHE A 82 -6.60 -2.32 -5.08
C PHE A 82 -7.94 -1.78 -4.55
N ARG A 83 -8.70 -1.11 -5.41
CA ARG A 83 -9.98 -0.48 -5.01
C ARG A 83 -11.07 -1.50 -4.74
N GLU A 84 -10.98 -2.67 -5.38
CA GLU A 84 -11.95 -3.76 -5.21
C GLU A 84 -11.89 -4.41 -3.82
N TYR A 85 -10.95 -4.01 -2.97
CA TYR A 85 -10.87 -4.45 -1.59
C TYR A 85 -12.13 -4.09 -0.80
N ASP A 86 -12.66 -2.88 -0.98
CA ASP A 86 -13.85 -2.42 -0.28
C ASP A 86 -15.11 -3.14 -0.77
N ASP A 87 -15.18 -3.39 -2.09
CA ASP A 87 -16.37 -3.91 -2.75
C ASP A 87 -16.50 -5.44 -2.68
N ARG A 88 -15.44 -6.16 -2.34
CA ARG A 88 -15.39 -7.64 -2.42
C ARG A 88 -15.21 -8.27 -1.04
N LYS A 89 -16.28 -8.91 -0.56
CA LYS A 89 -16.32 -9.72 0.68
C LYS A 89 -15.21 -10.78 0.79
N HIS A 90 -14.68 -11.27 -0.34
CA HIS A 90 -13.60 -12.26 -0.42
C HIS A 90 -12.43 -11.74 -1.28
N PHE A 91 -12.07 -10.47 -1.13
CA PHE A 91 -10.99 -9.84 -1.89
C PHE A 91 -9.69 -10.66 -1.88
N LEU A 92 -9.27 -11.16 -0.71
CA LEU A 92 -8.00 -11.88 -0.56
C LEU A 92 -7.96 -13.20 -1.34
N ASP A 93 -9.12 -13.82 -1.60
CA ASP A 93 -9.24 -15.05 -2.38
C ASP A 93 -9.61 -14.78 -3.85
N SER A 94 -9.93 -13.51 -4.18
CA SER A 94 -10.31 -13.11 -5.52
C SER A 94 -9.14 -13.18 -6.49
N LYS A 95 -9.42 -13.66 -7.70
CA LYS A 95 -8.52 -13.62 -8.85
C LYS A 95 -8.98 -12.57 -9.87
N ASN A 96 -8.12 -12.29 -10.84
CA ASN A 96 -8.39 -11.31 -11.90
C ASN A 96 -8.68 -9.92 -11.34
N LEU A 97 -7.90 -9.51 -10.34
CA LEU A 97 -7.94 -8.13 -9.84
C LEU A 97 -7.46 -7.17 -10.94
N ASN A 98 -7.93 -5.93 -10.88
CA ASN A 98 -7.58 -4.87 -11.84
C ASN A 98 -6.98 -3.66 -11.10
N PRO A 99 -5.87 -3.84 -10.36
CA PRO A 99 -5.28 -2.76 -9.62
C PRO A 99 -4.75 -1.66 -10.53
N THR A 100 -4.78 -0.45 -10.01
CA THR A 100 -4.35 0.74 -10.73
C THR A 100 -2.98 1.17 -10.21
N CYS A 101 -2.03 1.36 -11.11
CA CYS A 101 -0.69 1.85 -10.79
C CYS A 101 -0.59 3.32 -11.12
N GLN A 102 -0.21 4.12 -10.14
CA GLN A 102 0.21 5.50 -10.30
C GLN A 102 1.72 5.56 -10.06
N VAL A 103 2.43 6.23 -10.95
CA VAL A 103 3.87 6.45 -10.83
C VAL A 103 4.14 7.94 -10.73
N THR A 104 5.11 8.32 -9.91
CA THR A 104 5.60 9.68 -9.78
C THR A 104 7.11 9.65 -9.99
N GLY A 105 7.59 10.27 -11.07
CA GLY A 105 9.01 10.35 -11.39
C GLY A 105 9.72 11.47 -10.64
N TYR A 106 11.00 11.26 -10.29
CA TYR A 106 11.88 12.29 -9.70
C TYR A 106 12.75 12.99 -10.76
N HIS A 107 12.26 13.20 -11.98
CA HIS A 107 12.97 14.02 -12.96
C HIS A 107 12.46 15.45 -12.93
N ALA A 108 13.34 16.37 -12.55
CA ALA A 108 13.12 17.79 -12.28
C ALA A 108 12.57 18.64 -13.44
N LEU A 109 12.09 18.05 -14.53
CA LEU A 109 11.68 18.79 -15.73
C LEU A 109 10.28 18.44 -16.27
N LEU A 110 9.67 17.31 -15.90
CA LEU A 110 8.29 17.01 -16.27
C LEU A 110 7.65 16.12 -15.19
N ASP A 111 6.67 16.67 -14.47
CA ASP A 111 5.84 15.98 -13.47
C ASP A 111 4.87 15.01 -14.17
N VAL A 112 5.40 14.06 -14.94
CA VAL A 112 4.58 13.03 -15.58
C VAL A 112 4.17 12.05 -14.50
N ARG A 113 2.85 11.95 -14.29
CA ARG A 113 2.24 10.94 -13.43
C ARG A 113 1.59 9.87 -14.29
N PRO A 114 2.36 8.94 -14.88
CA PRO A 114 1.76 7.89 -15.66
C PRO A 114 0.84 7.06 -14.77
N TYR A 115 -0.33 6.78 -15.32
CA TYR A 115 -1.38 5.99 -14.69
C TYR A 115 -1.75 4.87 -15.63
N PHE A 116 -1.64 3.63 -15.16
CA PHE A 116 -1.99 2.46 -15.95
C PHE A 116 -2.62 1.38 -15.10
N GLN A 117 -3.42 0.53 -15.73
CA GLN A 117 -4.02 -0.63 -15.10
C GLN A 117 -3.09 -1.83 -15.26
N ILE A 118 -2.84 -2.55 -14.17
CA ILE A 118 -2.04 -3.76 -14.19
C ILE A 118 -2.99 -4.96 -14.28
N ARG A 119 -3.24 -5.42 -15.51
CA ARG A 119 -4.12 -6.58 -15.75
C ARG A 119 -3.31 -7.84 -15.96
N ARG A 120 -3.46 -8.79 -15.05
CA ARG A 120 -2.88 -10.13 -15.21
C ARG A 120 -3.90 -11.20 -14.87
N HIS A 121 -4.27 -11.99 -15.87
CA HIS A 121 -5.23 -13.07 -15.67
C HIS A 121 -4.68 -14.10 -14.68
N GLY A 122 -5.53 -14.53 -13.75
CA GLY A 122 -5.24 -15.46 -12.67
C GLY A 122 -4.53 -14.86 -11.47
N TYR A 123 -4.14 -13.58 -11.49
CA TYR A 123 -3.51 -12.93 -10.33
C TYR A 123 -4.55 -12.47 -9.30
N GLY A 124 -4.31 -12.83 -8.04
CA GLY A 124 -4.92 -12.21 -6.86
C GLY A 124 -3.92 -11.33 -6.13
N PHE A 125 -4.32 -10.75 -5.01
CA PHE A 125 -3.50 -9.78 -4.27
C PHE A 125 -2.12 -10.35 -3.86
N GLN A 126 -2.09 -11.58 -3.34
CA GLN A 126 -0.84 -12.25 -2.96
C GLN A 126 0.12 -12.43 -4.15
N ASP A 127 -0.42 -12.69 -5.36
CA ASP A 127 0.40 -12.84 -6.57
C ASP A 127 1.07 -11.51 -6.95
N TYR A 128 0.36 -10.39 -6.79
CA TYR A 128 0.95 -9.06 -6.97
C TYR A 128 1.98 -8.76 -5.90
N LEU A 129 1.69 -9.00 -4.62
CA LEU A 129 2.64 -8.79 -3.53
C LEU A 129 3.96 -9.56 -3.76
N ASN A 130 3.85 -10.86 -4.09
CA ASN A 130 5.00 -11.70 -4.40
C ASN A 130 5.78 -11.19 -5.63
N HIS A 131 5.09 -10.67 -6.63
CA HIS A 131 5.74 -10.08 -7.80
C HIS A 131 6.67 -8.93 -7.40
N PHE A 132 6.26 -8.06 -6.47
CA PHE A 132 7.11 -6.97 -5.98
C PHE A 132 8.29 -7.47 -5.20
N LEU A 133 8.09 -8.35 -4.23
CA LEU A 133 9.16 -8.91 -3.40
C LEU A 133 10.25 -9.57 -4.26
N ILE A 134 9.82 -10.21 -5.35
CA ILE A 134 10.72 -10.83 -6.32
C ILE A 134 11.46 -9.78 -7.15
N LEU A 135 10.78 -8.74 -7.65
CA LEU A 135 11.43 -7.67 -8.41
C LEU A 135 12.39 -6.82 -7.57
N SER A 136 12.06 -6.64 -6.29
CA SER A 136 12.84 -5.84 -5.36
C SER A 136 14.00 -6.59 -4.73
N GLU A 137 14.05 -7.92 -4.91
CA GLU A 137 14.94 -8.83 -4.19
C GLU A 137 14.87 -8.66 -2.66
N THR A 138 13.74 -8.15 -2.14
CA THR A 138 13.54 -7.97 -0.70
C THR A 138 12.65 -9.08 -0.14
N PRO A 139 13.14 -9.86 0.84
CA PRO A 139 12.33 -10.94 1.43
C PRO A 139 11.29 -10.43 2.46
N LYS A 140 11.38 -9.14 2.84
CA LYS A 140 10.55 -8.53 3.87
C LYS A 140 9.76 -7.35 3.31
N ILE A 141 8.60 -7.11 3.91
CA ILE A 141 7.91 -5.83 3.80
C ILE A 141 8.59 -4.86 4.77
N GLU A 142 8.99 -3.69 4.27
CA GLU A 142 9.64 -2.69 5.11
C GLU A 142 8.65 -2.14 6.14
N ARG A 143 7.43 -1.82 5.69
CA ARG A 143 6.39 -1.27 6.56
C ARG A 143 5.01 -1.78 6.20
N LEU A 144 4.27 -2.24 7.21
CA LEU A 144 2.84 -2.53 7.12
C LEU A 144 2.08 -1.46 7.91
N VAL A 145 1.23 -0.70 7.23
CA VAL A 145 0.47 0.42 7.78
C VAL A 145 -1.01 0.08 7.85
N PHE A 146 -1.61 0.18 9.03
CA PHE A 146 -3.05 0.06 9.22
C PHE A 146 -3.64 1.43 9.56
N LYS A 147 -4.37 2.01 8.61
CA LYS A 147 -5.23 3.19 8.83
C LYS A 147 -6.64 2.79 9.22
N GLU A 148 -7.09 1.64 8.73
CA GLU A 148 -8.41 1.06 9.00
C GLU A 148 -8.28 -0.45 9.23
N GLU A 149 -9.33 -1.06 9.77
CA GLU A 149 -9.41 -2.51 9.97
C GLU A 149 -9.33 -3.28 8.66
N VAL A 150 -8.66 -4.42 8.70
CA VAL A 150 -8.61 -5.34 7.57
C VAL A 150 -9.68 -6.42 7.69
N GLN A 151 -10.37 -6.71 6.60
CA GLN A 151 -11.30 -7.83 6.53
C GLN A 151 -10.52 -9.14 6.67
N ASN A 152 -10.95 -10.00 7.60
CA ASN A 152 -10.35 -11.30 7.86
C ASN A 152 -8.83 -11.20 8.11
N LEU A 153 -8.49 -10.63 9.27
CA LEU A 153 -7.13 -10.36 9.71
C LEU A 153 -6.22 -11.62 9.71
N GLU A 154 -6.74 -12.78 10.10
CA GLU A 154 -5.99 -14.04 10.07
C GLU A 154 -5.60 -14.44 8.64
N ARG A 155 -6.55 -14.34 7.70
CA ARG A 155 -6.28 -14.61 6.29
C ARG A 155 -5.28 -13.62 5.72
N PHE A 156 -5.44 -12.34 6.05
CA PHE A 156 -4.49 -11.31 5.66
C PHE A 156 -3.08 -11.60 6.18
N ARG A 157 -2.96 -12.00 7.45
CA ARG A 157 -1.69 -12.42 8.03
C ARG A 157 -1.08 -13.62 7.29
N SER A 158 -1.90 -14.60 6.87
CA SER A 158 -1.42 -15.82 6.21
C SER A 158 -0.72 -15.59 4.87
N ILE A 159 -1.03 -14.47 4.19
CA ILE A 159 -0.44 -14.11 2.91
C ILE A 159 0.71 -13.11 3.03
N MET A 160 0.87 -12.50 4.21
CA MET A 160 1.91 -11.50 4.45
C MET A 160 3.25 -12.15 4.80
N PRO A 161 4.34 -11.79 4.09
CA PRO A 161 5.70 -12.07 4.51
C PRO A 161 6.04 -11.42 5.85
N THR A 162 7.26 -11.67 6.31
CA THR A 162 7.83 -10.96 7.46
C THR A 162 7.83 -9.45 7.21
N ILE A 163 7.40 -8.71 8.22
CA ILE A 163 7.40 -7.24 8.23
C ILE A 163 8.55 -6.75 9.12
N ARG A 164 9.17 -5.63 8.77
CA ARG A 164 10.12 -4.94 9.65
C ARG A 164 9.39 -3.98 10.58
N GLU A 165 8.57 -3.12 10.03
CA GLU A 165 7.82 -2.10 10.78
C GLU A 165 6.31 -2.33 10.68
N LEU A 166 5.62 -2.21 11.81
CA LEU A 166 4.17 -2.14 11.90
C LEU A 166 3.77 -0.74 12.35
N GLU A 167 3.00 -0.04 11.53
CA GLU A 167 2.44 1.28 11.83
C GLU A 167 0.92 1.15 11.96
N VAL A 168 0.36 1.64 13.07
CA VAL A 168 -1.09 1.67 13.32
C VAL A 168 -1.49 3.12 13.53
N CYS A 169 -2.42 3.62 12.71
CA CYS A 169 -2.88 5.00 12.78
C CYS A 169 -4.14 5.15 13.65
N ASP A 170 -4.43 6.40 14.02
CA ASP A 170 -5.32 6.79 15.11
C ASP A 170 -6.75 6.23 15.05
N GLN A 171 -7.28 6.05 13.85
CA GLN A 171 -8.65 5.58 13.61
C GLN A 171 -8.80 4.07 13.88
N PHE A 172 -7.71 3.36 14.16
CA PHE A 172 -7.73 1.93 14.40
C PHE A 172 -8.22 1.60 15.83
N PRO A 173 -9.26 0.76 16.00
CA PRO A 173 -9.83 0.46 17.31
C PRO A 173 -8.84 -0.26 18.25
N ASP A 174 -8.78 0.17 19.51
CA ASP A 174 -7.87 -0.37 20.55
C ASP A 174 -7.95 -1.89 20.71
N ASN A 175 -9.18 -2.41 20.73
CA ASN A 175 -9.43 -3.84 20.87
C ASN A 175 -8.79 -4.64 19.72
N SER A 176 -8.78 -4.06 18.52
CA SER A 176 -8.25 -4.68 17.30
C SER A 176 -6.72 -4.59 17.23
N ILE A 177 -6.08 -3.63 17.91
CA ILE A 177 -4.61 -3.54 17.98
C ILE A 177 -4.02 -4.77 18.66
N GLN A 178 -4.68 -5.30 19.71
CA GLN A 178 -4.21 -6.50 20.37
C GLN A 178 -4.16 -7.70 19.41
N ASP A 179 -5.16 -7.83 18.54
CA ASP A 179 -5.21 -8.90 17.54
C ASP A 179 -4.14 -8.70 16.44
N LEU A 180 -3.87 -7.45 16.04
CA LEU A 180 -2.73 -7.13 15.17
C LEU A 180 -1.40 -7.59 15.78
N LEU A 181 -1.14 -7.24 17.04
CA LEU A 181 0.12 -7.55 17.72
C LEU A 181 0.29 -9.03 18.04
N ARG A 182 -0.82 -9.79 18.16
CA ARG A 182 -0.78 -11.25 18.27
C ARG A 182 -0.36 -11.91 16.96
N LEU A 183 -0.79 -11.36 15.83
CA LEU A 183 -0.59 -11.96 14.52
C LEU A 183 0.71 -11.49 13.86
N PHE A 184 1.04 -10.21 13.98
CA PHE A 184 2.22 -9.60 13.39
C PHE A 184 3.28 -9.37 14.47
N VAL A 185 4.49 -9.85 14.21
CA VAL A 185 5.65 -9.67 15.09
C VAL A 185 6.66 -8.78 14.36
N PRO A 186 6.52 -7.44 14.43
CA PRO A 186 7.45 -6.52 13.79
C PRO A 186 8.74 -6.36 14.61
N GLU A 187 9.80 -5.88 13.94
CA GLU A 187 11.01 -5.38 14.60
C GLU A 187 10.77 -4.00 15.22
N ILE A 188 9.90 -3.19 14.60
CA ILE A 188 9.55 -1.83 15.02
C ILE A 188 8.03 -1.68 15.06
N LEU A 189 7.49 -1.20 16.18
CA LEU A 189 6.07 -0.88 16.33
C LEU A 189 5.90 0.63 16.48
N GLN A 190 5.08 1.23 15.62
CA GLN A 190 4.62 2.61 15.72
C GLN A 190 3.11 2.64 15.86
N ILE A 191 2.63 3.27 16.93
CA ILE A 191 1.21 3.52 17.12
C ILE A 191 1.06 5.04 17.16
N HIS A 192 0.45 5.59 16.12
CA HIS A 192 0.03 6.97 16.13
C HIS A 192 -1.29 7.04 16.88
N ARG A 193 -1.38 7.99 17.80
CA ARG A 193 -2.62 8.45 18.42
C ARG A 193 -2.63 9.97 18.31
N GLU A 194 -3.40 10.49 17.38
CA GLU A 194 -3.93 11.84 17.49
C GLU A 194 -4.71 11.88 18.80
N TYR A 195 -4.12 12.47 19.83
CA TYR A 195 -4.83 12.91 21.03
C TYR A 195 -5.79 14.07 20.71
N ALA A 196 -6.41 14.09 19.52
CA ALA A 196 -7.25 15.15 18.98
C ALA A 196 -8.60 15.30 19.71
N ASN A 197 -8.81 14.55 20.80
CA ASN A 197 -9.94 14.75 21.69
C ASN A 197 -9.56 15.12 23.12
N ILE A 198 -8.28 15.23 23.52
CA ILE A 198 -8.03 15.78 24.85
C ILE A 198 -8.33 17.27 24.86
N GLU A 199 -7.83 18.06 23.90
CA GLU A 199 -8.12 19.50 23.87
C GLU A 199 -9.60 19.80 23.64
N ASN A 200 -10.26 19.19 22.66
CA ASN A 200 -11.70 19.41 22.44
C ASN A 200 -12.56 18.92 23.61
N HIS A 201 -12.21 17.79 24.24
CA HIS A 201 -12.96 17.30 25.41
C HIS A 201 -12.68 18.13 26.66
N LEU A 202 -11.47 18.68 26.83
CA LEU A 202 -11.13 19.62 27.90
C LEU A 202 -11.81 20.97 27.69
N VAL A 203 -11.80 21.53 26.47
CA VAL A 203 -12.47 22.79 26.12
C VAL A 203 -13.98 22.66 26.31
N ASN A 204 -14.59 21.60 25.77
CA ASN A 204 -16.04 21.36 25.96
C ASN A 204 -16.41 21.14 27.43
N ASN A 205 -15.55 20.48 28.23
CA ASN A 205 -15.79 20.33 29.67
C ASN A 205 -15.59 21.63 30.44
N LEU A 206 -14.63 22.47 30.05
CA LEU A 206 -14.42 23.79 30.64
C LEU A 206 -15.63 24.69 30.36
N ASP A 207 -16.14 24.72 29.14
CA ASP A 207 -17.33 25.51 28.78
C ASP A 207 -18.57 25.05 29.58
N ASN A 208 -18.76 23.74 29.75
CA ASN A 208 -19.82 23.20 30.59
C ASN A 208 -19.67 23.57 32.08
N ILE A 209 -18.44 23.60 32.59
CA ILE A 209 -18.15 24.03 33.97
C ILE A 209 -18.45 25.52 34.12
N PHE A 210 -18.01 26.36 33.18
CA PHE A 210 -18.28 27.80 33.19
C PHE A 210 -19.78 28.08 33.12
N GLU A 211 -20.53 27.44 32.23
CA GLU A 211 -22.00 27.57 32.18
C GLU A 211 -22.67 27.18 33.51
N SER A 212 -22.20 26.12 34.15
CA SER A 212 -22.75 25.67 35.43
C SER A 212 -22.50 26.68 36.55
N ILE A 213 -21.32 27.30 36.56
CA ILE A 213 -20.96 28.33 37.53
C ILE A 213 -21.79 29.59 37.29
N PHE A 214 -21.95 30.03 36.04
CA PHE A 214 -22.79 31.19 35.70
C PHE A 214 -24.26 30.98 36.08
N LYS A 215 -24.84 29.81 35.78
CA LYS A 215 -26.22 29.47 36.19
C LYS A 215 -26.38 29.48 37.72
N THR A 216 -25.38 29.01 38.46
CA THR A 216 -25.41 28.96 39.93
C THR A 216 -25.27 30.36 40.55
N LEU A 217 -24.52 31.25 39.90
CA LEU A 217 -24.37 32.65 40.34
C LEU A 217 -25.61 33.50 40.02
N ASP A 218 -26.25 33.29 38.87
CA ASP A 218 -27.51 33.97 38.52
C ASP A 218 -28.66 33.59 39.46
N GLN A 219 -28.74 32.32 39.90
CA GLN A 219 -29.76 31.86 40.84
C GLN A 219 -29.58 32.42 42.25
N ARG A 220 -28.35 32.76 42.67
CA ARG A 220 -28.08 33.40 43.97
C ARG A 220 -28.28 34.91 43.98
N SER A 221 -28.48 35.50 42.80
CA SER A 221 -28.64 36.95 42.62
C SER A 221 -30.10 37.38 42.59
N GLN A 222 -31.06 36.44 42.64
CA GLN A 222 -32.48 36.75 42.76
C GLN A 222 -32.82 36.96 44.25
N PRO A 223 -33.27 38.17 44.65
CA PRO A 223 -33.65 38.42 46.04
C PRO A 223 -34.92 37.63 46.37
N GLU A 224 -34.89 36.90 47.49
CA GLU A 224 -36.07 36.26 48.09
C GLU A 224 -37.13 37.35 48.36
N THR A 225 -38.22 37.31 47.61
CA THR A 225 -39.45 38.11 47.85
C THR A 225 -40.24 37.57 49.02
#